data_AF-A0AAN8JKT2-F1
#
_entry.id   AF-A0AAN8JKT2-F1
#
_cell.length_a   1.000
_cell.length_b   1.000
_cell.length_c   1.000
_cell.angle_alpha   90.00
_cell.angle_beta   90.00
_cell.angle_gamma   90.00
#
_symmetry.space_group_name_H-M   'P 1'
#
loop_
_entity.id
_entity.type
_entity.pdbx_description
1 polymer ?
#
loop_
_entity_poly.entity_id
_entity_poly.type
_entity_poly.pdbx_seq_one_letter_code
_entity_poly.pdbx_strand_id
1 'polypeptide(L)'
;MYMCGKYNMVLCLLLTIAGVSSYAPIEYMNSYCNGTINVAAANRLKLDSNMVSGFSDNCQVQLKAADVFKSSIAVRISFLHLQVPCDEGIIVFSGFRTAFTSWCGYGSPSMSFKSLTDTGTIKFQKYSGVPVFTSSFDLLITNVNYGFCDSTEFECDNGDCIDNVLLTCDGNNNCGDDSDEAASVCIWTYPVIVGVSFGTVGFFAMIALL
;
A
#
# COMPACT_ATOMS: atom_id res chain seq x y z
N MET A 1 6.42 11.64 10.79
CA MET A 1 6.54 11.93 12.25
C MET A 1 5.47 11.22 13.12
N TYR A 2 4.80 10.16 12.65
CA TYR A 2 3.71 9.51 13.39
C TYR A 2 3.83 7.98 13.40
N MET A 3 4.85 7.45 14.08
CA MET A 3 4.90 6.07 14.57
C MET A 3 5.61 6.06 15.94
N CYS A 4 5.15 6.89 16.89
CA CYS A 4 5.70 6.91 18.26
C CYS A 4 4.57 6.87 19.32
N GLY A 5 3.45 6.21 19.02
CA GLY A 5 2.30 6.12 19.94
C GLY A 5 2.41 5.00 20.98
N LYS A 6 3.34 4.04 20.83
CA LYS A 6 3.43 2.85 21.69
C LYS A 6 4.85 2.46 22.14
N TYR A 7 5.89 3.15 21.67
CA TYR A 7 7.28 2.78 21.94
C TYR A 7 8.11 3.96 22.46
N ASN A 8 9.07 3.68 23.34
CA ASN A 8 9.95 4.69 23.94
C ASN A 8 10.84 5.34 22.85
N MET A 9 11.14 6.63 23.00
CA MET A 9 11.83 7.49 22.02
C MET A 9 13.16 6.90 21.51
N VAL A 10 13.85 6.13 22.36
CA VAL A 10 15.11 5.43 22.03
C VAL A 10 14.89 4.23 21.10
N LEU A 11 13.79 3.49 21.27
CA LEU A 11 13.43 2.38 20.39
C LEU A 11 12.99 2.89 19.01
N CYS A 12 12.37 4.08 18.97
CA CYS A 12 12.01 4.76 17.74
C CYS A 12 13.24 5.19 16.93
N LEU A 13 14.30 5.66 17.61
CA LEU A 13 15.57 6.06 17.00
C LEU A 13 16.38 4.87 16.45
N LEU A 14 16.28 3.70 17.08
CA LEU A 14 16.92 2.47 16.60
C LEU A 14 16.22 1.91 15.36
N LEU A 15 14.90 2.02 15.28
CA LEU A 15 14.11 1.61 14.11
C LEU A 15 14.35 2.51 12.89
N THR A 16 14.76 3.77 13.08
CA THR A 16 15.15 4.65 11.95
C THR A 16 16.49 4.29 11.31
N ILE A 17 17.34 3.49 11.98
CA ILE A 17 18.65 3.06 11.44
C ILE A 17 18.48 1.80 10.56
N ALA A 18 17.36 1.10 10.69
CA ALA A 18 16.91 0.04 9.78
C ALA A 18 15.72 0.56 8.99
N GLY A 19 15.97 1.38 7.96
CA GLY A 19 14.94 1.85 7.04
C GLY A 19 14.24 0.68 6.35
N VAL A 20 13.13 0.23 6.92
CA VAL A 20 12.12 -0.68 6.33
C VAL A 20 10.85 -0.58 7.19
N SER A 21 10.23 0.59 7.26
CA SER A 21 8.85 0.67 7.70
C SER A 21 8.02 1.12 6.51
N SER A 22 7.18 0.21 6.00
CA SER A 22 6.21 0.52 4.96
C SER A 22 5.43 1.78 5.32
N TYR A 23 5.42 2.77 4.43
CA TYR A 23 4.68 4.00 4.56
C TYR A 23 3.31 3.88 3.87
N ALA A 24 2.59 2.81 4.18
CA ALA A 24 1.23 2.62 3.70
C ALA A 24 0.34 2.20 4.88
N PRO A 25 -0.31 3.16 5.57
CA PRO A 25 -1.23 2.85 6.66
C PRO A 25 -2.30 1.88 6.19
N ILE A 26 -2.55 0.87 7.03
CA ILE A 26 -3.53 -0.19 6.75
C ILE A 26 -4.90 0.30 7.20
N GLU A 27 -5.79 0.44 6.23
CA GLU A 27 -7.21 0.70 6.39
C GLU A 27 -8.00 -0.56 6.08
N TYR A 28 -9.14 -0.73 6.75
CA TYR A 28 -10.02 -1.86 6.53
C TYR A 28 -11.30 -1.43 5.82
N MET A 29 -11.68 -2.16 4.79
CA MET A 29 -12.82 -1.85 3.93
C MET A 29 -14.13 -1.72 4.71
N ASN A 30 -14.34 -2.55 5.74
CA ASN A 30 -15.54 -2.49 6.59
C ASN A 30 -15.66 -1.18 7.37
N SER A 31 -14.54 -0.60 7.83
CA SER A 31 -14.50 0.63 8.61
C SER A 31 -14.77 1.88 7.77
N TYR A 32 -14.46 1.83 6.47
CA TYR A 32 -14.65 2.94 5.53
C TYR A 32 -15.83 2.74 4.59
N CYS A 33 -16.72 1.82 4.94
CA CYS A 33 -17.84 1.49 4.08
C CYS A 33 -18.74 2.71 3.83
N ASN A 34 -18.97 3.05 2.56
CA ASN A 34 -19.62 4.28 2.09
C ASN A 34 -18.92 5.57 2.53
N GLY A 35 -17.66 5.48 2.92
CA GLY A 35 -16.80 6.58 3.31
C GLY A 35 -15.77 6.93 2.24
N THR A 36 -14.85 7.81 2.64
CA THR A 36 -13.78 8.32 1.77
C THR A 36 -12.44 8.17 2.46
N ILE A 37 -11.44 7.70 1.73
CA ILE A 37 -10.04 7.70 2.13
C ILE A 37 -9.33 8.82 1.37
N ASN A 38 -8.73 9.74 2.11
CA ASN A 38 -7.85 10.75 1.53
C ASN A 38 -6.43 10.19 1.47
N VAL A 39 -5.94 9.98 0.25
CA VAL A 39 -4.64 9.36 -0.01
C VAL A 39 -3.60 10.47 -0.13
N ALA A 40 -2.82 10.66 0.93
CA ALA A 40 -1.74 11.64 0.95
C ALA A 40 -0.56 11.19 0.08
N ALA A 41 0.05 10.06 0.43
CA ALA A 41 1.11 9.42 -0.34
C ALA A 41 0.71 8.00 -0.73
N ALA A 42 0.42 7.14 0.24
CA ALA A 42 -0.15 5.82 0.00
C ALA A 42 -1.03 5.35 1.16
N ASN A 43 -1.88 4.37 0.88
CA ASN A 43 -2.69 3.63 1.86
C ASN A 43 -2.75 2.16 1.43
N ARG A 44 -2.98 1.25 2.37
CA ARG A 44 -3.37 -0.13 2.06
C ARG A 44 -4.81 -0.36 2.47
N LEU A 45 -5.64 -0.83 1.56
CA LEU A 45 -7.03 -1.18 1.86
C LEU A 45 -7.15 -2.70 1.91
N LYS A 46 -7.50 -3.22 3.08
CA LYS A 46 -7.63 -4.66 3.32
C LYS A 46 -9.05 -5.08 3.61
N LEU A 47 -9.35 -6.32 3.25
CA LEU A 47 -10.50 -7.06 3.74
C LEU A 47 -9.99 -8.25 4.55
N ASP A 48 -10.34 -8.29 5.84
CA ASP A 48 -10.00 -9.39 6.75
C ASP A 48 -11.21 -10.32 6.91
N SER A 49 -11.00 -11.62 6.70
CA SER A 49 -12.02 -12.66 6.81
C SER A 49 -12.64 -12.74 8.21
N ASN A 50 -11.92 -12.36 9.27
CA ASN A 50 -12.42 -12.36 10.65
C ASN A 50 -13.38 -11.19 10.95
N MET A 51 -13.48 -10.20 10.06
CA MET A 51 -14.33 -9.01 10.21
C MET A 51 -15.58 -9.02 9.32
N VAL A 52 -15.87 -10.14 8.66
CA VAL A 52 -16.97 -10.27 7.68
C VAL A 52 -18.37 -10.26 8.31
N SER A 53 -18.51 -10.58 9.60
CA SER A 53 -19.81 -10.75 10.26
C SER A 53 -20.70 -9.49 10.31
N GLY A 54 -20.18 -8.31 9.96
CA GLY A 54 -20.92 -7.05 9.86
C GLY A 54 -20.76 -6.32 8.53
N PHE A 55 -20.29 -7.00 7.49
CA PHE A 55 -20.00 -6.37 6.21
C PHE A 55 -21.29 -6.06 5.42
N SER A 56 -21.43 -4.82 4.93
CA SER A 56 -22.56 -4.43 4.07
C SER A 56 -22.44 -5.06 2.68
N ASP A 57 -23.52 -5.65 2.15
CA ASP A 57 -23.51 -6.36 0.86
C ASP A 57 -23.14 -5.47 -0.36
N ASN A 58 -23.12 -4.14 -0.18
CA ASN A 58 -22.81 -3.16 -1.23
C ASN A 58 -21.83 -2.08 -0.77
N CYS A 59 -20.73 -2.52 -0.17
CA CYS A 59 -19.74 -1.60 0.37
C CYS A 59 -18.95 -0.90 -0.74
N GLN A 60 -18.90 0.43 -0.71
CA GLN A 60 -18.05 1.23 -1.59
C GLN A 60 -17.17 2.18 -0.79
N VAL A 61 -15.92 2.32 -1.19
CA VAL A 61 -14.97 3.28 -0.64
C VAL A 61 -14.57 4.23 -1.76
N GLN A 62 -14.75 5.52 -1.53
CA GLN A 62 -14.16 6.54 -2.38
C GLN A 62 -12.71 6.81 -1.97
N LEU A 63 -11.85 6.95 -2.96
CA LEU A 63 -10.48 7.37 -2.84
C LEU A 63 -10.38 8.77 -3.39
N LYS A 64 -9.67 9.64 -2.68
CA LYS A 64 -9.40 11.01 -3.10
C LYS A 64 -7.94 11.33 -2.90
N ALA A 65 -7.27 11.77 -3.96
CA ALA A 65 -5.88 12.23 -3.88
C ALA A 65 -5.81 13.50 -3.04
N ALA A 66 -4.72 13.65 -2.27
CA ALA A 66 -4.54 14.82 -1.41
C ALA A 66 -4.31 16.12 -2.20
N ASP A 67 -3.74 16.04 -3.40
CA ASP A 67 -3.63 17.18 -4.31
C ASP A 67 -4.58 17.02 -5.51
N VAL A 68 -5.56 17.93 -5.59
CA VAL A 68 -6.65 17.85 -6.57
C VAL A 68 -6.21 18.25 -7.99
N PHE A 69 -5.05 18.89 -8.15
CA PHE A 69 -4.66 19.55 -9.41
C PHE A 69 -3.51 18.87 -10.15
N LYS A 70 -2.74 18.02 -9.46
CA LYS A 70 -1.57 17.33 -10.03
C LYS A 70 -1.63 15.81 -9.88
N SER A 71 -2.46 15.30 -8.97
CA SER A 71 -2.45 13.88 -8.61
C SER A 71 -3.58 13.07 -9.21
N SER A 72 -3.31 11.79 -9.41
CA SER A 72 -4.25 10.72 -9.69
C SER A 72 -4.02 9.56 -8.73
N ILE A 73 -5.00 8.66 -8.64
CA ILE A 73 -4.89 7.49 -7.77
C ILE A 73 -4.50 6.28 -8.59
N ALA A 74 -3.39 5.63 -8.24
CA ALA A 74 -3.05 4.29 -8.72
C ALA A 74 -3.45 3.26 -7.67
N VAL A 75 -4.10 2.17 -8.11
CA VAL A 75 -4.42 1.03 -7.26
C VAL A 75 -3.75 -0.22 -7.80
N ARG A 76 -3.01 -0.91 -6.95
CA ARG A 76 -2.39 -2.20 -7.23
C ARG A 76 -2.99 -3.25 -6.33
N ILE A 77 -3.26 -4.42 -6.89
CA ILE A 77 -3.72 -5.56 -6.14
C ILE A 77 -2.49 -6.34 -5.67
N SER A 78 -2.09 -6.19 -4.41
CA SER A 78 -0.94 -6.91 -3.86
C SER A 78 -1.29 -8.37 -3.61
N PHE A 79 -2.49 -8.62 -3.10
CA PHE A 79 -3.01 -9.96 -2.84
C PHE A 79 -4.53 -9.98 -3.06
N LEU A 80 -5.01 -11.04 -3.69
CA LEU A 80 -6.45 -11.27 -3.89
C LEU A 80 -6.76 -12.75 -3.76
N HIS A 81 -7.64 -13.04 -2.81
CA HIS A 81 -8.21 -14.37 -2.60
C HIS A 81 -9.68 -14.17 -2.27
N LEU A 82 -10.53 -14.29 -3.26
CA LEU A 82 -11.98 -14.27 -3.11
C LEU A 82 -12.49 -15.69 -3.31
N GLN A 83 -12.82 -16.38 -2.21
CA GLN A 83 -13.42 -17.71 -2.24
C GLN A 83 -14.95 -17.61 -2.40
N VAL A 84 -15.36 -16.80 -3.36
CA VAL A 84 -16.74 -16.57 -3.77
C VAL A 84 -16.78 -16.59 -5.30
N PRO A 85 -17.83 -17.17 -5.90
CA PRO A 85 -18.09 -17.08 -7.34
C PRO A 85 -18.05 -15.63 -7.83
N CYS A 86 -17.60 -15.39 -9.06
CA CYS A 86 -17.46 -14.05 -9.64
C CYS A 86 -18.80 -13.30 -9.82
N ASP A 87 -19.88 -14.05 -9.88
CA ASP A 87 -21.28 -13.59 -9.84
C ASP A 87 -21.77 -13.28 -8.42
N GLU A 88 -21.04 -13.71 -7.40
CA GLU A 88 -21.37 -13.51 -5.98
C GLU A 88 -20.44 -12.56 -5.23
N GLY A 89 -19.22 -12.32 -5.71
CA GLY A 89 -18.24 -11.46 -5.05
C GLY A 89 -17.25 -10.85 -6.02
N ILE A 90 -17.25 -9.52 -6.10
CA ILE A 90 -16.43 -8.81 -7.08
C ILE A 90 -15.93 -7.48 -6.56
N ILE A 91 -14.66 -7.18 -6.83
CA ILE A 91 -14.07 -5.85 -6.63
C ILE A 91 -14.21 -5.08 -7.94
N VAL A 92 -14.93 -3.97 -7.90
CA VAL A 92 -15.14 -3.09 -9.06
C VAL A 92 -14.40 -1.78 -8.83
N PHE A 93 -13.59 -1.41 -9.83
CA PHE A 93 -12.93 -0.11 -9.90
C PHE A 93 -13.72 0.83 -10.82
N SER A 94 -14.07 2.02 -10.35
CA SER A 94 -14.74 3.06 -11.14
C SER A 94 -13.96 4.37 -11.10
N GLY A 95 -13.93 5.09 -12.23
CA GLY A 95 -13.11 6.30 -12.43
C GLY A 95 -11.73 6.06 -13.07
N PHE A 96 -11.41 4.81 -13.43
CA PHE A 96 -10.07 4.41 -13.93
C PHE A 96 -9.98 4.33 -15.47
N ARG A 97 -8.76 4.42 -16.03
CA ARG A 97 -8.49 4.39 -17.50
C ARG A 97 -9.13 3.21 -18.22
N THR A 98 -9.30 2.08 -17.52
CA THR A 98 -10.10 0.94 -17.96
C THR A 98 -11.47 1.05 -17.31
N ALA A 99 -12.48 1.47 -18.08
CA ALA A 99 -13.85 1.59 -17.61
C ALA A 99 -14.36 0.23 -17.08
N PHE A 100 -14.49 0.13 -15.76
CA PHE A 100 -14.95 -1.04 -15.00
C PHE A 100 -14.08 -2.30 -15.19
N THR A 101 -12.99 -2.40 -14.43
CA THR A 101 -12.31 -3.68 -14.22
C THR A 101 -12.89 -4.35 -12.98
N SER A 102 -13.29 -5.60 -13.15
CA SER A 102 -13.99 -6.37 -12.15
C SER A 102 -13.19 -7.62 -11.83
N TRP A 103 -12.86 -7.86 -10.56
CA TRP A 103 -11.95 -8.92 -10.14
C TRP A 103 -12.57 -9.84 -9.09
N CYS A 104 -12.33 -11.14 -9.26
CA CYS A 104 -12.88 -12.24 -8.46
C CYS A 104 -11.93 -13.46 -8.52
N GLY A 105 -12.15 -14.44 -7.65
CA GLY A 105 -11.35 -15.67 -7.61
C GLY A 105 -9.98 -15.49 -6.93
N TYR A 106 -8.99 -16.23 -7.44
CA TYR A 106 -7.64 -16.31 -6.86
C TYR A 106 -6.61 -15.68 -7.79
N GLY A 107 -5.76 -14.81 -7.25
CA GLY A 107 -4.61 -14.25 -7.96
C GLY A 107 -4.60 -12.73 -7.98
N SER A 108 -3.41 -12.16 -7.87
CA SER A 108 -3.18 -10.72 -8.01
C SER A 108 -2.76 -10.39 -9.45
N PRO A 109 -3.52 -9.58 -10.20
CA PRO A 109 -3.01 -9.06 -11.46
C PRO A 109 -1.76 -8.22 -11.21
N SER A 110 -0.73 -8.42 -12.02
CA SER A 110 0.55 -7.69 -11.91
C SER A 110 0.46 -6.20 -12.30
N MET A 111 -0.71 -5.76 -12.80
CA MET A 111 -0.92 -4.40 -13.30
C MET A 111 -1.45 -3.44 -12.22
N SER A 112 -1.00 -2.19 -12.28
CA SER A 112 -1.62 -1.08 -11.55
C SER A 112 -2.76 -0.47 -12.38
N PHE A 113 -3.88 -0.17 -11.71
CA PHE A 113 -5.03 0.53 -12.28
C PHE A 113 -4.92 2.00 -11.93
N LYS A 114 -4.82 2.86 -12.95
CA LYS A 114 -4.65 4.31 -12.78
C LYS A 114 -5.96 5.05 -12.99
N SER A 115 -6.30 5.94 -12.06
CA SER A 115 -7.49 6.78 -12.15
C SER A 115 -7.34 7.80 -13.30
N LEU A 116 -8.46 8.17 -13.90
CA LEU A 116 -8.53 9.28 -14.86
C LEU A 116 -8.66 10.63 -14.17
N THR A 117 -9.02 10.63 -12.88
CA THR A 117 -9.24 11.82 -12.07
C THR A 117 -8.47 11.72 -10.76
N ASP A 118 -8.53 12.78 -9.96
CA ASP A 118 -8.08 12.84 -8.56
C ASP A 118 -8.82 11.87 -7.63
N THR A 119 -9.81 11.15 -8.15
CA THR A 119 -10.77 10.35 -7.39
C THR A 119 -10.92 8.97 -8.00
N GLY A 120 -11.21 7.97 -7.18
CA GLY A 120 -11.51 6.62 -7.64
C GLY A 120 -12.49 5.96 -6.69
N THR A 121 -13.24 4.96 -7.14
CA THR A 121 -14.11 4.19 -6.23
C THR A 121 -13.77 2.72 -6.30
N ILE A 122 -13.60 2.11 -5.13
CA ILE A 122 -13.49 0.67 -4.96
C ILE A 122 -14.80 0.18 -4.37
N LYS A 123 -15.53 -0.64 -5.12
CA LYS A 123 -16.75 -1.27 -4.64
C LYS A 123 -16.51 -2.75 -4.45
N PHE A 124 -16.85 -3.26 -3.26
CA PHE A 124 -17.00 -4.69 -3.02
C PHE A 124 -18.48 -5.03 -3.04
N GLN A 125 -18.89 -5.80 -4.03
CA GLN A 125 -20.28 -6.25 -4.16
C GLN A 125 -20.36 -7.72 -3.82
N LYS A 126 -21.31 -8.06 -2.95
CA LYS A 126 -21.60 -9.42 -2.51
C LYS A 126 -23.05 -9.79 -2.85
N TYR A 127 -23.30 -11.00 -3.33
CA TYR A 127 -24.66 -11.52 -3.51
C TYR A 127 -25.18 -12.19 -2.22
N SER A 128 -26.45 -11.92 -1.90
CA SER A 128 -27.09 -12.31 -0.65
C SER A 128 -27.18 -13.83 -0.50
N GLY A 129 -26.70 -14.37 0.63
CA GLY A 129 -26.88 -15.77 1.02
C GLY A 129 -25.59 -16.59 1.21
N VAL A 130 -24.45 -16.11 0.73
CA VAL A 130 -23.17 -16.81 0.89
C VAL A 130 -22.32 -16.17 1.99
N PRO A 131 -22.01 -16.87 3.08
CA PRO A 131 -21.11 -16.37 4.12
C PRO A 131 -19.66 -16.29 3.59
N VAL A 132 -19.04 -15.11 3.74
CA VAL A 132 -17.67 -14.85 3.24
C VAL A 132 -16.64 -15.36 4.24
N PHE A 133 -16.47 -16.66 4.37
CA PHE A 133 -15.62 -17.21 5.44
C PHE A 133 -14.11 -17.01 5.23
N THR A 134 -13.66 -16.81 3.98
CA THR A 134 -12.23 -16.85 3.62
C THR A 134 -11.83 -15.87 2.52
N SER A 135 -12.65 -14.84 2.23
CA SER A 135 -12.23 -13.82 1.27
C SER A 135 -11.35 -12.77 1.93
N SER A 136 -10.21 -12.50 1.30
CA SER A 136 -9.30 -11.45 1.71
C SER A 136 -8.66 -10.80 0.49
N PHE A 137 -8.42 -9.51 0.60
CA PHE A 137 -7.64 -8.77 -0.39
C PHE A 137 -6.78 -7.75 0.31
N ASP A 138 -5.74 -7.34 -0.40
CA ASP A 138 -4.80 -6.32 -0.01
C ASP A 138 -4.52 -5.43 -1.21
N LEU A 139 -5.05 -4.22 -1.16
CA LEU A 139 -4.89 -3.23 -2.21
C LEU A 139 -3.88 -2.20 -1.74
N LEU A 140 -2.82 -1.99 -2.51
CA LEU A 140 -1.94 -0.85 -2.36
C LEU A 140 -2.51 0.30 -3.18
N ILE A 141 -2.76 1.42 -2.54
CA ILE A 141 -3.30 2.63 -3.14
C ILE A 141 -2.22 3.69 -3.04
N THR A 142 -1.76 4.18 -4.18
CA THR A 142 -0.69 5.16 -4.29
C THR A 142 -1.24 6.46 -4.88
N ASN A 143 -0.87 7.58 -4.29
CA ASN A 143 -1.00 8.89 -4.92
C ASN A 143 0.14 9.04 -5.94
N VAL A 144 -0.22 9.10 -7.22
CA VAL A 144 0.72 9.23 -8.33
C VAL A 144 0.46 10.52 -9.09
N ASN A 145 1.50 11.12 -9.63
CA ASN A 145 1.42 12.30 -10.47
C ASN A 145 1.99 11.97 -11.87
N TYR A 146 1.57 12.73 -12.89
CA TYR A 146 1.99 12.56 -14.28
C TYR A 146 2.65 13.82 -14.83
N GLY A 147 3.67 13.64 -15.67
CA GLY A 147 4.40 14.74 -16.31
C GLY A 147 5.75 14.95 -15.65
N PHE A 148 6.10 16.21 -15.36
CA PHE A 148 7.37 16.51 -14.70
C PHE A 148 7.25 16.33 -13.18
N CYS A 149 8.08 15.44 -12.64
CA CYS A 149 8.19 15.24 -11.22
C CYS A 149 8.79 16.49 -10.54
N ASP A 150 8.18 16.89 -9.43
CA ASP A 150 8.72 17.96 -8.59
C ASP A 150 10.01 17.50 -7.90
N SER A 151 10.77 18.45 -7.35
CA SER A 151 12.03 18.15 -6.66
C SER A 151 11.89 17.24 -5.44
N THR A 152 10.67 17.04 -4.93
CA THR A 152 10.34 16.16 -3.80
C THR A 152 9.78 14.82 -4.24
N GLU A 153 9.58 14.61 -5.54
CA GLU A 153 9.04 13.39 -6.11
C GLU A 153 10.18 12.51 -6.67
N PHE A 154 9.91 11.22 -6.76
CA PHE A 154 10.73 10.23 -7.44
C PHE A 154 10.06 9.87 -8.77
N GLU A 155 10.85 9.88 -9.84
CA GLU A 155 10.39 9.48 -11.17
C GLU A 155 10.58 7.98 -11.34
N CYS A 156 9.47 7.26 -11.46
CA CYS A 156 9.43 5.84 -11.77
C CYS A 156 9.90 5.58 -13.21
N ASP A 157 10.38 4.37 -13.50
CA ASP A 157 10.81 4.00 -14.86
C ASP A 157 9.66 4.06 -15.89
N ASN A 158 8.42 3.89 -15.43
CA ASN A 158 7.20 4.03 -16.23
C ASN A 158 6.72 5.49 -16.42
N GLY A 159 7.43 6.47 -15.87
CA GLY A 159 7.15 7.91 -16.00
C GLY A 159 6.11 8.46 -15.02
N ASP A 160 5.68 7.68 -14.02
CA ASP A 160 4.91 8.19 -12.89
C ASP A 160 5.81 8.91 -11.87
N CYS A 161 5.23 9.85 -11.13
CA CYS A 161 5.87 10.51 -10.02
C CYS A 161 5.23 10.08 -8.70
N ILE A 162 6.03 9.68 -7.72
CA ILE A 162 5.60 9.32 -6.36
C ILE A 162 6.40 10.11 -5.32
N ASP A 163 5.95 10.12 -4.07
CA ASP A 163 6.71 10.76 -2.99
C ASP A 163 8.07 10.07 -2.78
N ASN A 164 9.16 10.82 -2.96
CA ASN A 164 10.52 10.27 -2.90
C ASN A 164 10.89 9.75 -1.51
N VAL A 165 10.50 10.49 -0.45
CA VAL A 165 10.94 10.19 0.91
C VAL A 165 10.13 9.05 1.52
N LEU A 166 8.85 8.99 1.17
CA LEU A 166 7.89 8.13 1.83
C LEU A 166 7.69 6.81 1.09
N LEU A 167 7.81 6.80 -0.23
CA LEU A 167 7.40 5.66 -1.06
C LEU A 167 8.57 5.00 -1.81
N THR A 168 9.81 5.43 -1.59
CA THR A 168 10.98 4.68 -2.07
C THR A 168 11.51 3.79 -0.96
N CYS A 169 11.85 2.55 -1.31
CA CYS A 169 12.43 1.57 -0.39
C CYS A 169 11.58 1.31 0.86
N ASP A 170 10.26 1.40 0.72
CA ASP A 170 9.29 1.15 1.78
C ASP A 170 8.81 -0.31 1.79
N GLY A 171 9.23 -1.10 0.79
CA GLY A 171 8.90 -2.51 0.60
C GLY A 171 7.60 -2.74 -0.18
N ASN A 172 6.99 -1.69 -0.73
CA ASN A 172 5.85 -1.79 -1.63
C ASN A 172 6.22 -1.29 -3.03
N ASN A 173 5.64 -1.92 -4.04
CA ASN A 173 5.74 -1.44 -5.42
C ASN A 173 4.71 -0.34 -5.67
N ASN A 174 5.02 0.89 -5.25
CA ASN A 174 4.20 2.07 -5.42
C ASN A 174 4.23 2.57 -6.88
N CYS A 175 5.36 2.45 -7.57
CA CYS A 175 5.48 2.80 -8.99
C CYS A 175 4.64 1.90 -9.92
N GLY A 176 4.42 0.65 -9.53
CA GLY A 176 3.82 -0.40 -10.35
C GLY A 176 4.80 -1.19 -11.20
N ASP A 177 6.04 -0.74 -11.34
CA ASP A 177 7.14 -1.36 -12.10
C ASP A 177 8.36 -1.78 -11.25
N ASP A 178 8.25 -1.66 -9.92
CA ASP A 178 9.29 -1.97 -8.92
C ASP A 178 10.54 -1.06 -8.97
N SER A 179 10.53 0.03 -9.74
CA SER A 179 11.69 0.95 -9.85
C SER A 179 11.99 1.69 -8.55
N ASP A 180 10.97 1.95 -7.72
CA ASP A 180 11.06 2.52 -6.37
C ASP A 180 11.69 1.59 -5.32
N GLU A 181 11.75 0.30 -5.61
CA GLU A 181 12.32 -0.74 -4.75
C GLU A 181 13.62 -1.33 -5.33
N ALA A 182 14.12 -0.75 -6.43
CA ALA A 182 15.34 -1.22 -7.08
C ALA A 182 16.57 -1.08 -6.16
N ALA A 183 17.49 -2.03 -6.21
CA ALA A 183 18.70 -2.01 -5.38
C ALA A 183 19.58 -0.76 -5.61
N SER A 184 19.52 -0.17 -6.81
CA SER A 184 20.19 1.10 -7.14
C SER A 184 19.56 2.32 -6.51
N VAL A 185 18.27 2.25 -6.13
CA VAL A 185 17.57 3.28 -5.36
C VAL A 185 17.74 3.02 -3.86
N CYS A 186 17.62 1.76 -3.45
CA CYS A 186 17.69 1.31 -2.05
C CYS A 186 19.10 0.98 -1.56
N ILE A 187 20.05 1.86 -1.87
CA ILE A 187 21.49 1.67 -1.58
C ILE A 187 21.77 1.62 -0.07
N TRP A 188 20.87 2.14 0.76
CA TRP A 188 21.05 2.24 2.21
C TRP A 188 20.60 1.01 3.01
N THR A 189 19.89 0.05 2.41
CA THR A 189 19.38 -1.13 3.16
C THR A 189 20.45 -2.20 3.37
N TYR A 190 21.43 -2.34 2.47
CA TYR A 190 22.45 -3.40 2.56
C TYR A 190 23.70 -3.07 3.40
N PRO A 191 24.29 -1.85 3.36
CA PRO A 191 25.54 -1.58 4.10
C PRO A 191 25.32 -1.33 5.60
N VAL A 192 24.15 -0.78 5.98
CA VAL A 192 23.86 -0.39 7.37
C VAL A 192 23.51 -1.61 8.23
N ILE A 193 22.76 -2.58 7.70
CA ILE A 193 22.43 -3.84 8.39
C ILE A 193 23.72 -4.64 8.70
N VAL A 194 24.66 -4.66 7.76
CA VAL A 194 25.96 -5.31 7.94
C VAL A 194 26.81 -4.51 8.95
N GLY A 195 26.88 -3.18 8.85
CA GLY A 195 27.63 -2.37 9.82
C GLY A 195 27.15 -2.49 11.27
N VAL A 196 25.82 -2.54 11.49
CA VAL A 196 25.21 -2.64 12.84
C VAL A 196 25.33 -4.05 13.42
N SER A 197 25.19 -5.09 12.59
CA SER A 197 25.36 -6.49 13.03
C SER A 197 26.81 -6.78 13.42
N PHE A 198 27.80 -6.30 12.66
CA PHE A 198 29.21 -6.48 13.02
C PHE A 198 29.64 -5.63 14.23
N GLY A 199 29.12 -4.41 14.38
CA GLY A 199 29.43 -3.54 15.52
C GLY A 199 28.91 -4.06 16.87
N THR A 200 27.68 -4.58 16.90
CA THR A 200 27.09 -5.14 18.13
C THR A 200 27.73 -6.47 18.51
N VAL A 201 27.96 -7.38 17.57
CA VAL A 201 28.66 -8.65 17.82
C VAL A 201 30.09 -8.41 18.30
N GLY A 202 30.81 -7.44 17.72
CA GLY A 202 32.14 -7.04 18.16
C GLY A 202 32.16 -6.47 19.59
N PHE A 203 31.18 -5.65 19.94
CA PHE A 203 31.06 -5.07 21.29
C PHE A 203 30.74 -6.12 22.36
N PHE A 204 29.80 -7.04 22.07
CA PHE A 204 29.48 -8.14 23.00
C PHE A 204 30.62 -9.16 23.13
N ALA A 205 31.36 -9.44 22.04
CA ALA A 205 32.54 -10.30 22.09
C ALA A 205 33.67 -9.68 22.95
N MET A 206 33.84 -8.36 22.93
CA MET A 206 34.85 -7.67 23.73
C MET A 206 34.50 -7.66 25.23
N ILE A 207 33.22 -7.53 25.58
CA ILE A 207 32.75 -7.62 26.97
C ILE A 207 32.88 -9.05 27.52
N ALA A 208 32.70 -10.08 26.69
CA ALA A 208 32.84 -11.48 27.10
C ALA A 208 34.30 -11.93 27.34
N LEU A 209 35.29 -11.09 26.99
CA LEU A 209 36.72 -11.35 27.18
C LEU A 209 37.34 -10.57 28.36
N LEU A 210 36.53 -9.80 29.11
CA LEU A 210 36.88 -9.14 30.38
C LEU A 210 36.28 -9.91 31.57
#